data_AF-A0A953XT40-F1
#
_entry.id   AF-A0A953XT40-F1
#
_cell.length_a   1.000
_cell.length_b   1.000
_cell.length_c   1.000
_cell.angle_alpha   90.00
_cell.angle_beta   90.00
_cell.angle_gamma   90.00
#
_symmetry.space_group_name_H-M   'P 1'
#
loop_
_entity.id
_entity.type
_entity.pdbx_description
1 polymer ?
#
loop_
_entity_poly.entity_id
_entity_poly.type
_entity_poly.pdbx_seq_one_letter_code
_entity_poly.pdbx_strand_id
1 'polypeptide(L)'
;MSVDYGTTVASMAFEVSVSDGDNDPSSLTTTVSNSVTTGIVNSEWESAIAAVPYMLMPGSGVFNEAGGQTYLFTLTAFDGYWTNDLVFSIVQSAAPSNSPPSLSLVWSHGPSMYSPIHNGDTVGVDYGTQVSTLLFQLTVDDAEFDDVSVAANISNLGNTGMLATEWEAASTPALYLLTPSSGILNTPAGVVHTFVLTANDGTDQTVFTFYLQQTPQVVVPAPKMVVKSGGPNGALLNNGGLVGFGSVDLSVMPTAPVTIYVANDGTADLHLGVPQISGGDFALSGTLPSVLTPHTGVVLSITFDAQSVGAKTGSISFAHDDTTTATPFVLDLSGTATTSIVNVQEGGGGGGGGCVAQTDGVFWSLLLVAVLAMIFRRRRVGGENPTHDG
;
A
#
# COMPACT_ATOMS: atom_id res chain seq x y z
N MET A 1 -0.24 55.22 -25.33
CA MET A 1 -1.16 54.09 -25.05
C MET A 1 -0.33 52.84 -24.73
N SER A 2 -0.94 51.78 -24.20
CA SER A 2 -0.25 50.49 -24.01
C SER A 2 -0.93 49.40 -24.83
N VAL A 3 -0.12 48.49 -25.36
CA VAL A 3 -0.55 47.34 -26.16
C VAL A 3 0.19 46.10 -25.70
N ASP A 4 -0.45 44.94 -25.81
CA ASP A 4 0.15 43.67 -25.45
C ASP A 4 1.17 43.23 -26.50
N TYR A 5 2.23 42.54 -26.07
CA TYR A 5 3.17 41.85 -26.95
C TYR A 5 2.42 40.94 -27.95
N GLY A 6 2.77 41.02 -29.24
CA GLY A 6 2.14 40.26 -30.32
C GLY A 6 0.88 40.90 -30.91
N THR A 7 0.43 42.06 -30.40
CA THR A 7 -0.72 42.77 -30.97
C THR A 7 -0.43 43.22 -32.40
N THR A 8 -1.36 42.94 -33.32
CA THR A 8 -1.26 43.40 -34.71
C THR A 8 -1.71 44.87 -34.82
N VAL A 9 -0.91 45.66 -35.52
CA VAL A 9 -1.16 47.11 -35.65
C VAL A 9 -2.40 47.36 -36.52
N ALA A 10 -2.72 46.44 -37.44
CA ALA A 10 -3.93 46.45 -38.26
C ALA A 10 -5.25 46.38 -37.47
N SER A 11 -5.20 46.00 -36.19
CA SER A 11 -6.37 46.00 -35.30
C SER A 11 -6.63 47.36 -34.63
N MET A 12 -5.73 48.33 -34.81
CA MET A 12 -5.81 49.65 -34.19
C MET A 12 -6.48 50.65 -35.14
N ALA A 13 -7.55 51.30 -34.66
CA ALA A 13 -8.17 52.43 -35.35
C ALA A 13 -7.82 53.73 -34.63
N PHE A 14 -7.19 54.65 -35.34
CA PHE A 14 -6.94 56.01 -34.84
C PHE A 14 -7.87 56.98 -35.55
N GLU A 15 -8.69 57.70 -34.79
CA GLU A 15 -9.47 58.82 -35.30
C GLU A 15 -8.68 60.11 -35.05
N VAL A 16 -8.36 60.83 -36.12
CA VAL A 16 -7.65 62.12 -36.05
C VAL A 16 -8.54 63.19 -36.67
N SER A 17 -8.91 64.18 -35.86
CA SER A 17 -9.61 65.38 -36.32
C SER A 17 -8.61 66.50 -36.55
N VAL A 18 -8.54 66.99 -37.79
CA VAL A 18 -7.80 68.22 -38.12
C VAL A 18 -8.83 69.32 -38.30
N SER A 19 -8.76 70.36 -37.46
CA SER A 19 -9.59 71.56 -37.60
C SER A 19 -8.73 72.64 -38.22
N ASP A 20 -9.16 73.13 -39.38
CA ASP A 20 -8.58 74.32 -39.99
C ASP A 20 -9.44 75.54 -39.65
N GLY A 21 -8.78 76.66 -39.34
CA GLY A 21 -9.40 77.91 -38.93
C GLY A 21 -9.78 78.82 -40.10
N ASP A 22 -9.20 78.63 -41.29
CA ASP A 22 -9.41 79.51 -42.45
C ASP A 22 -10.00 78.82 -43.69
N ASN A 23 -10.22 77.51 -43.64
CA ASN A 23 -11.05 76.73 -44.55
C ASN A 23 -10.40 76.51 -45.95
N ASP A 24 -9.07 76.47 -46.03
CA ASP A 24 -8.28 76.12 -47.23
C ASP A 24 -8.01 74.59 -47.28
N PRO A 25 -7.87 73.94 -48.45
CA PRO A 25 -7.40 72.55 -48.55
C PRO A 25 -6.04 72.29 -47.86
N SER A 26 -6.09 71.86 -46.61
CA SER A 26 -4.94 71.32 -45.88
C SER A 26 -4.59 69.90 -46.33
N SER A 27 -3.30 69.60 -46.50
CA SER A 27 -2.80 68.24 -46.72
C SER A 27 -2.33 67.63 -45.40
N LEU A 28 -2.84 66.46 -45.03
CA LEU A 28 -2.31 65.71 -43.89
C LEU A 28 -1.26 64.71 -44.38
N THR A 29 -0.03 64.82 -43.88
CA THR A 29 1.05 63.88 -44.17
C THR A 29 1.56 63.24 -42.90
N THR A 30 1.40 61.94 -42.76
CA THR A 30 1.88 61.20 -41.59
C THR A 30 3.31 60.73 -41.81
N THR A 31 4.23 61.10 -40.92
CA THR A 31 5.61 60.60 -40.95
C THR A 31 5.95 59.93 -39.63
N VAL A 32 5.99 58.60 -39.62
CA VAL A 32 6.56 57.85 -38.50
C VAL A 32 8.06 58.03 -38.55
N SER A 33 8.64 58.62 -37.50
CA SER A 33 10.10 58.73 -37.36
C SER A 33 10.52 58.12 -36.03
N ASN A 34 11.63 57.36 -36.11
CA ASN A 34 12.31 56.58 -35.08
C ASN A 34 12.12 55.05 -35.22
N SER A 35 12.96 54.50 -36.12
CA SER A 35 13.41 53.11 -36.24
C SER A 35 13.55 52.41 -34.89
N VAL A 36 13.00 51.21 -34.68
CA VAL A 36 13.21 49.98 -35.44
C VAL A 36 11.84 49.34 -35.69
N THR A 37 11.18 49.65 -36.81
CA THR A 37 9.92 48.98 -37.14
C THR A 37 10.18 47.91 -38.17
N THR A 38 10.44 46.71 -37.68
CA THR A 38 10.31 45.50 -38.47
C THR A 38 8.81 45.32 -38.75
N GLY A 39 8.29 45.92 -39.82
CA GLY A 39 6.93 45.66 -40.35
C GLY A 39 5.87 46.76 -40.26
N ILE A 40 6.18 47.95 -39.71
CA ILE A 40 5.27 49.13 -39.78
C ILE A 40 5.94 50.16 -40.69
N VAL A 41 5.34 50.44 -41.85
CA VAL A 41 5.93 51.31 -42.87
C VAL A 41 5.04 52.53 -43.15
N ASN A 42 5.67 53.67 -43.45
CA ASN A 42 4.95 54.93 -43.74
C ASN A 42 3.96 54.84 -44.91
N SER A 43 4.12 53.88 -45.83
CA SER A 43 3.23 53.69 -46.98
C SER A 43 1.86 53.11 -46.61
N GLU A 44 1.62 52.75 -45.36
CA GLU A 44 0.38 52.13 -44.88
C GLU A 44 -0.69 53.13 -44.42
N TRP A 45 -0.40 54.43 -44.47
CA TRP A 45 -1.29 55.48 -43.99
C TRP A 45 -1.73 56.35 -45.17
N GLU A 46 -3.03 56.33 -45.52
CA GLU A 46 -3.57 57.13 -46.64
C GLU A 46 -3.54 58.63 -46.30
N SER A 47 -3.09 59.46 -47.25
CA SER A 47 -3.08 60.92 -47.11
C SER A 47 -4.47 61.52 -47.38
N ALA A 48 -4.82 62.55 -46.62
CA ALA A 48 -6.14 63.18 -46.62
C ALA A 48 -6.12 64.61 -47.18
N ILE A 49 -7.23 65.06 -47.80
CA ILE A 49 -7.36 66.36 -48.51
C ILE A 49 -8.61 67.19 -48.11
N ALA A 50 -9.11 67.11 -46.86
CA ALA A 50 -10.18 68.01 -46.34
C ALA A 50 -10.37 67.94 -44.80
N ALA A 51 -11.11 68.87 -44.18
CA ALA A 51 -11.40 68.89 -42.73
C ALA A 51 -12.57 67.95 -42.33
N VAL A 52 -12.30 66.65 -42.14
CA VAL A 52 -13.24 65.62 -41.64
C VAL A 52 -12.47 64.69 -40.69
N PRO A 53 -13.06 64.06 -39.65
CA PRO A 53 -12.38 63.03 -38.88
C PRO A 53 -11.88 61.89 -39.78
N TYR A 54 -10.59 61.58 -39.71
CA TYR A 54 -9.95 60.52 -40.48
C TYR A 54 -9.69 59.30 -39.63
N MET A 55 -10.08 58.14 -40.14
CA MET A 55 -9.63 56.86 -39.61
C MET A 55 -8.34 56.46 -40.32
N LEU A 56 -7.30 56.25 -39.52
CA LEU A 56 -6.06 55.71 -40.02
C LEU A 56 -6.04 54.19 -39.81
N MET A 57 -5.84 53.44 -40.89
CA MET A 57 -5.83 51.98 -40.92
C MET A 57 -4.48 51.46 -41.41
N PRO A 58 -3.51 51.18 -40.51
CA PRO A 58 -2.26 50.54 -40.90
C PRO A 58 -2.51 49.15 -41.52
N GLY A 59 -1.89 48.89 -42.67
CA GLY A 59 -2.11 47.67 -43.47
C GLY A 59 -1.41 46.42 -42.95
N SER A 60 -0.31 46.55 -42.19
CA SER A 60 0.44 45.43 -41.61
C SER A 60 1.32 45.87 -40.41
N GLY A 61 1.98 44.92 -39.75
CA GLY A 61 2.87 45.16 -38.60
C GLY A 61 2.40 44.52 -37.28
N VAL A 62 3.36 44.16 -36.42
CA VAL A 62 3.13 43.53 -35.10
C VAL A 62 4.07 44.16 -34.08
N PHE A 63 3.59 44.43 -32.87
CA PHE A 63 4.47 44.81 -31.75
C PHE A 63 5.12 43.56 -31.15
N ASN A 64 6.31 43.19 -31.60
CA ASN A 64 7.00 41.95 -31.17
C ASN A 64 8.47 42.13 -30.80
N GLU A 65 8.92 43.37 -30.59
CA GLU A 65 10.29 43.61 -30.14
C GLU A 65 10.45 43.22 -28.67
N ALA A 66 11.59 42.62 -28.34
CA ALA A 66 11.90 42.19 -26.98
C ALA A 66 12.12 43.40 -26.05
N GLY A 67 11.62 43.32 -24.81
CA GLY A 67 12.00 44.25 -23.73
C GLY A 67 11.08 45.44 -23.46
N GLY A 68 9.83 45.46 -23.94
CA GLY A 68 8.83 46.46 -23.55
C GLY A 68 9.12 47.84 -24.14
N GLN A 69 9.17 47.90 -25.47
CA GLN A 69 9.62 49.08 -26.20
C GLN A 69 8.58 50.21 -26.24
N THR A 70 9.06 51.45 -26.27
CA THR A 70 8.23 52.63 -26.53
C THR A 70 8.40 53.07 -27.98
N TYR A 71 7.33 52.96 -28.76
CA TYR A 71 7.24 53.41 -30.15
C TYR A 71 6.75 54.86 -30.17
N LEU A 72 7.43 55.72 -30.91
CA LEU A 72 7.07 57.14 -31.06
C LEU A 72 6.46 57.38 -32.45
N PHE A 73 5.31 58.03 -32.49
CA PHE A 73 4.58 58.36 -33.71
C PHE A 73 4.47 59.87 -33.83
N THR A 74 4.73 60.40 -35.02
CA THR A 74 4.58 61.82 -35.35
C THR A 74 3.60 61.97 -36.52
N LEU A 75 2.54 62.75 -36.31
CA LEU A 75 1.58 63.12 -37.35
C LEU A 75 1.80 64.59 -37.68
N THR A 76 2.04 64.91 -38.95
CA THR A 76 2.30 66.30 -39.39
C THR A 76 1.16 66.81 -40.26
N ALA A 77 0.48 67.85 -39.80
CA ALA A 77 -0.49 68.58 -40.60
C ALA A 77 0.20 69.76 -41.29
N PHE A 78 -0.02 69.94 -42.59
CA PHE A 78 0.51 71.06 -43.38
C PHE A 78 -0.61 71.73 -44.19
N ASP A 79 -0.78 73.04 -44.00
CA ASP A 79 -1.82 73.84 -44.67
C ASP A 79 -1.33 74.60 -45.91
N GLY A 80 -0.04 74.47 -46.28
CA GLY A 80 0.59 75.26 -47.34
C GLY A 80 1.54 76.35 -46.82
N TYR A 81 1.42 76.75 -45.55
CA TYR A 81 2.22 77.80 -44.92
C TYR A 81 2.84 77.37 -43.58
N TRP A 82 2.13 76.55 -42.79
CA TRP A 82 2.51 76.14 -41.44
C TRP A 82 2.43 74.64 -41.27
N THR A 83 3.32 74.11 -40.44
CA THR A 83 3.34 72.69 -40.03
C THR A 83 3.02 72.57 -38.56
N ASN A 84 2.12 71.65 -38.20
CA ASN A 84 1.87 71.27 -36.82
C ASN A 84 2.09 69.77 -36.63
N ASP A 85 2.87 69.42 -35.61
CA ASP A 85 3.16 68.02 -35.28
C ASP A 85 2.38 67.58 -34.05
N LEU A 86 1.70 66.43 -34.16
CA LEU A 86 1.17 65.68 -33.03
C LEU A 86 2.07 64.47 -32.79
N VAL A 87 2.73 64.45 -31.63
CA VAL A 87 3.58 63.34 -31.20
C VAL A 87 2.87 62.53 -30.13
N PHE A 88 2.78 61.22 -30.32
CA PHE A 88 2.27 60.29 -29.30
C PHE A 88 3.13 59.03 -29.23
N SER A 89 3.06 58.33 -28.11
CA SER A 89 3.79 57.08 -27.90
C SER A 89 2.88 55.90 -27.62
N ILE A 90 3.32 54.73 -28.08
CA ILE A 90 2.76 53.43 -27.75
C ILE A 90 3.80 52.65 -26.98
N VAL A 91 3.47 52.19 -25.78
CA VAL A 91 4.33 51.38 -24.93
C VAL A 91 3.86 49.94 -25.04
N GLN A 92 4.67 49.09 -25.65
CA GLN A 92 4.43 47.66 -25.70
C GLN A 92 4.74 47.07 -24.32
N SER A 93 3.91 46.14 -23.86
CA SER A 93 4.28 45.32 -22.71
C SER A 93 5.55 44.50 -23.03
N ALA A 94 6.31 44.14 -22.00
CA ALA A 94 7.46 43.26 -22.20
C ALA A 94 6.99 41.93 -22.80
N ALA A 95 7.82 41.33 -23.66
CA ALA A 95 7.65 39.91 -23.97
C ALA A 95 7.60 39.14 -22.63
N PRO A 96 6.77 38.09 -22.50
CA PRO A 96 6.91 37.17 -21.38
C PRO A 96 8.38 36.75 -21.29
N SER A 97 8.94 36.65 -20.08
CA SER A 97 10.28 36.07 -19.96
C SER A 97 10.25 34.63 -20.48
N ASN A 98 11.40 34.01 -20.70
CA ASN A 98 11.47 32.61 -21.14
C ASN A 98 12.20 31.83 -20.03
N SER A 99 11.71 32.00 -18.80
CA SER A 99 12.33 31.45 -17.60
C SER A 99 11.62 30.15 -17.27
N PRO A 100 12.33 29.00 -17.27
CA PRO A 100 11.68 27.73 -17.00
C PRO A 100 11.04 27.71 -15.60
N PRO A 101 9.92 27.00 -15.42
CA PRO A 101 9.22 26.92 -14.13
C PRO A 101 10.12 26.24 -13.10
N SER A 102 10.03 26.64 -11.83
CA SER A 102 10.78 26.02 -10.74
C SER A 102 9.93 25.04 -9.94
N LEU A 103 10.55 23.93 -9.50
CA LEU A 103 9.92 22.87 -8.72
C LEU A 103 10.55 22.78 -7.33
N SER A 104 9.73 22.79 -6.28
CA SER A 104 10.14 22.55 -4.90
C SER A 104 9.30 21.44 -4.27
N LEU A 105 9.95 20.41 -3.74
CA LEU A 105 9.28 19.27 -3.13
C LEU A 105 9.62 19.18 -1.65
N VAL A 106 8.61 18.98 -0.81
CA VAL A 106 8.76 18.82 0.63
C VAL A 106 8.02 17.56 1.08
N TRP A 107 8.62 16.80 1.98
CA TRP A 107 8.06 15.54 2.47
C TRP A 107 7.79 15.60 3.95
N SER A 108 6.61 15.13 4.37
CA SER A 108 6.27 15.03 5.78
C SER A 108 6.47 13.64 6.35
N HIS A 109 7.25 13.54 7.43
CA HIS A 109 7.37 12.31 8.23
C HIS A 109 6.50 12.42 9.50
N GLY A 110 5.19 12.56 9.32
CA GLY A 110 4.22 12.84 10.39
C GLY A 110 3.71 14.30 10.40
N PRO A 111 2.84 14.67 11.35
CA PRO A 111 1.98 15.86 11.25
C PRO A 111 2.70 17.22 11.35
N SER A 112 4.03 17.29 11.49
CA SER A 112 4.70 18.55 11.81
C SER A 112 6.16 18.71 11.34
N MET A 113 6.71 17.81 10.52
CA MET A 113 8.08 17.95 10.01
C MET A 113 8.11 17.81 8.50
N TYR A 114 8.33 18.92 7.81
CA TYR A 114 8.54 18.98 6.37
C TYR A 114 10.03 19.11 6.08
N SER A 115 10.62 18.13 5.40
CA SER A 115 12.01 18.19 4.92
C SER A 115 12.03 18.43 3.41
N PRO A 116 12.82 19.40 2.92
CA PRO A 116 12.99 19.60 1.48
C PRO A 116 13.63 18.36 0.86
N ILE A 117 13.11 17.96 -0.30
CA ILE A 117 13.70 16.97 -1.19
C ILE A 117 14.33 17.74 -2.34
N HIS A 118 15.58 17.42 -2.66
CA HIS A 118 16.31 17.95 -3.81
C HIS A 118 16.25 16.97 -5.00
N ASN A 119 16.48 17.50 -6.20
CA ASN A 119 16.48 16.70 -7.42
C ASN A 119 17.60 15.63 -7.36
N GLY A 120 17.22 14.36 -7.49
CA GLY A 120 18.10 13.20 -7.38
C GLY A 120 18.14 12.57 -5.98
N ASP A 121 17.45 13.14 -4.98
CA ASP A 121 17.47 12.61 -3.62
C ASP A 121 16.79 11.24 -3.50
N THR A 122 17.28 10.45 -2.56
CA THR A 122 16.66 9.19 -2.16
C THR A 122 16.03 9.33 -0.78
N VAL A 123 14.75 9.00 -0.71
CA VAL A 123 13.92 9.07 0.48
C VAL A 123 13.73 7.66 1.04
N GLY A 124 14.24 7.44 2.26
CA GLY A 124 14.11 6.18 2.98
C GLY A 124 12.73 6.02 3.61
N VAL A 125 12.05 4.92 3.32
CA VAL A 125 10.71 4.63 3.86
C VAL A 125 10.70 3.25 4.53
N ASP A 126 10.03 3.15 5.68
CA ASP A 126 9.99 1.90 6.42
C ASP A 126 9.23 0.80 5.67
N TYR A 127 9.68 -0.45 5.83
CA TYR A 127 9.00 -1.61 5.27
C TYR A 127 7.57 -1.72 5.78
N GLY A 128 6.61 -1.97 4.88
CA GLY A 128 5.18 -2.06 5.24
C GLY A 128 4.49 -0.71 5.43
N THR A 129 5.17 0.41 5.16
CA THR A 129 4.54 1.75 5.19
C THR A 129 3.38 1.80 4.19
N GLN A 130 2.21 2.22 4.67
CA GLN A 130 1.07 2.52 3.81
C GLN A 130 1.40 3.77 3.01
N VAL A 131 1.29 3.70 1.68
CA VAL A 131 1.69 4.83 0.83
C VAL A 131 0.75 6.03 1.04
N SER A 132 -0.48 5.78 1.51
CA SER A 132 -1.46 6.81 1.91
C SER A 132 -1.01 7.70 3.07
N THR A 133 0.03 7.31 3.83
CA THR A 133 0.59 8.14 4.91
C THR A 133 1.77 9.01 4.44
N LEU A 134 2.23 8.83 3.20
CA LEU A 134 3.28 9.68 2.62
C LEU A 134 2.63 10.94 2.06
N LEU A 135 2.83 12.08 2.72
CA LEU A 135 2.39 13.38 2.21
C LEU A 135 3.59 14.08 1.58
N PHE A 136 3.47 14.34 0.28
CA PHE A 136 4.40 15.18 -0.46
C PHE A 136 3.68 16.46 -0.86
N GLN A 137 4.34 17.58 -0.61
CA GLN A 137 3.92 18.92 -0.99
C GLN A 137 4.84 19.38 -2.11
N LEU A 138 4.29 19.49 -3.32
CA LEU A 138 4.97 20.07 -4.47
C LEU A 138 4.49 21.51 -4.65
N THR A 139 5.45 22.43 -4.72
CA THR A 139 5.23 23.82 -5.11
C THR A 139 5.82 24.03 -6.50
N VAL A 140 5.05 24.64 -7.38
CA VAL A 140 5.48 25.05 -8.71
C VAL A 140 5.37 26.57 -8.79
N ASP A 141 6.49 27.21 -9.08
CA ASP A 141 6.57 28.65 -9.24
C ASP A 141 6.99 28.96 -10.68
N ASP A 142 6.15 29.73 -11.34
CA ASP A 142 6.36 30.20 -12.70
C ASP A 142 6.21 31.72 -12.67
N ALA A 143 7.25 32.38 -13.16
CA ALA A 143 7.34 33.83 -13.14
C ALA A 143 6.40 34.48 -14.17
N GLU A 144 5.96 33.72 -15.18
CA GLU A 144 5.20 34.22 -16.34
C GLU A 144 3.68 34.07 -16.16
N PHE A 145 3.24 33.21 -15.23
CA PHE A 145 1.84 32.94 -14.89
C PHE A 145 0.98 32.48 -16.09
N ASP A 146 1.60 32.04 -17.18
CA ASP A 146 0.93 31.48 -18.34
C ASP A 146 1.02 29.94 -18.35
N ASP A 147 -0.16 29.31 -18.35
CA ASP A 147 -0.40 27.92 -18.73
C ASP A 147 0.57 26.82 -18.21
N VAL A 148 1.08 26.93 -16.98
CA VAL A 148 1.88 25.84 -16.39
C VAL A 148 1.04 24.59 -16.18
N SER A 149 1.37 23.57 -16.96
CA SER A 149 0.90 22.20 -16.77
C SER A 149 1.95 21.40 -16.01
N VAL A 150 1.51 20.67 -14.97
CA VAL A 150 2.38 19.75 -14.23
C VAL A 150 1.94 18.33 -14.54
N ALA A 151 2.80 17.58 -15.20
CA ALA A 151 2.63 16.16 -15.42
C ALA A 151 3.52 15.39 -14.44
N ALA A 152 2.93 14.50 -13.66
CA ALA A 152 3.67 13.56 -12.85
C ALA A 152 3.67 12.18 -13.51
N ASN A 153 4.87 11.69 -13.84
CA ASN A 153 5.07 10.36 -14.38
C ASN A 153 5.81 9.50 -13.36
N ILE A 154 5.16 8.45 -12.90
CA ILE A 154 5.76 7.48 -11.99
C ILE A 154 6.11 6.24 -12.79
N SER A 155 7.39 5.87 -12.81
CA SER A 155 7.87 4.67 -13.49
C SER A 155 8.30 3.61 -12.47
N ASN A 156 8.28 2.33 -12.84
CA ASN A 156 8.60 1.21 -11.95
C ASN A 156 7.63 0.97 -10.75
N LEU A 157 6.32 1.08 -10.97
CA LEU A 157 5.27 0.67 -10.01
C LEU A 157 4.97 -0.85 -10.02
N GLY A 158 5.86 -1.67 -10.58
CA GLY A 158 5.61 -3.04 -11.02
C GLY A 158 5.08 -4.06 -9.99
N ASN A 159 4.75 -3.64 -8.76
CA ASN A 159 3.94 -4.43 -7.83
C ASN A 159 3.35 -3.63 -6.64
N THR A 160 3.27 -2.29 -6.71
CA THR A 160 2.99 -1.45 -5.52
C THR A 160 1.54 -0.98 -5.36
N GLY A 161 0.66 -1.25 -6.34
CA GLY A 161 -0.76 -0.86 -6.27
C GLY A 161 -1.04 0.64 -6.42
N MET A 162 -0.03 1.47 -6.67
CA MET A 162 -0.22 2.91 -6.91
C MET A 162 -0.68 3.14 -8.36
N LEU A 163 -1.67 4.01 -8.58
CA LEU A 163 -2.14 4.37 -9.91
C LEU A 163 -1.71 5.80 -10.25
N ALA A 164 -1.22 6.01 -11.48
CA ALA A 164 -0.77 7.33 -11.96
C ALA A 164 -1.91 8.34 -12.16
N THR A 165 -3.17 7.87 -12.16
CA THR A 165 -4.38 8.65 -12.49
C THR A 165 -4.95 9.51 -11.36
N GLU A 166 -4.29 9.54 -10.20
CA GLU A 166 -4.81 10.22 -8.99
C GLU A 166 -4.16 11.58 -8.71
N TRP A 167 -3.43 12.09 -9.70
CA TRP A 167 -2.56 13.25 -9.57
C TRP A 167 -3.11 14.37 -10.46
N GLU A 168 -4.19 15.03 -10.03
CA GLU A 168 -4.77 16.16 -10.76
C GLU A 168 -4.18 17.49 -10.28
N ALA A 169 -3.78 18.31 -11.25
CA ALA A 169 -3.20 19.61 -11.01
C ALA A 169 -4.26 20.74 -11.08
N ALA A 170 -4.47 21.51 -10.00
CA ALA A 170 -5.27 22.73 -10.02
C ALA A 170 -4.41 23.97 -10.35
N SER A 171 -4.91 24.86 -11.19
CA SER A 171 -4.24 26.05 -11.71
C SER A 171 -4.04 27.16 -10.66
N THR A 172 -2.84 27.76 -10.62
CA THR A 172 -2.32 28.88 -9.79
C THR A 172 -1.72 28.47 -8.42
N PRO A 173 -0.65 29.19 -7.94
CA PRO A 173 0.58 28.63 -7.38
C PRO A 173 0.30 27.39 -6.53
N ALA A 174 0.41 26.25 -7.19
CA ALA A 174 -0.40 25.10 -6.85
C ALA A 174 0.37 24.20 -5.90
N LEU A 175 -0.07 24.21 -4.65
CA LEU A 175 0.27 23.18 -3.69
C LEU A 175 -0.37 21.86 -4.16
N TYR A 176 0.44 20.96 -4.74
CA TYR A 176 -0.04 19.62 -5.08
C TYR A 176 0.20 18.66 -3.92
N LEU A 177 -0.88 18.05 -3.44
CA LEU A 177 -0.80 16.97 -2.46
C LEU A 177 -0.85 15.63 -3.20
N LEU A 178 0.26 14.91 -3.15
CA LEU A 178 0.36 13.61 -3.80
C LEU A 178 -0.26 12.55 -2.87
N THR A 179 -1.51 12.18 -3.09
CA THR A 179 -2.23 11.17 -2.28
C THR A 179 -2.47 9.89 -3.09
N PRO A 180 -1.62 8.86 -2.98
CA PRO A 180 -1.95 7.56 -3.53
C PRO A 180 -3.15 6.97 -2.79
N SER A 181 -4.18 6.53 -3.52
CA SER A 181 -5.46 6.07 -2.93
C SER A 181 -5.38 4.72 -2.24
N SER A 182 -4.40 3.89 -2.61
CA SER A 182 -4.21 2.55 -2.05
C SER A 182 -2.81 2.01 -2.38
N GLY A 183 -2.32 1.09 -1.54
CA GLY A 183 -1.03 0.42 -1.70
C GLY A 183 -0.22 0.33 -0.41
N ILE A 184 0.55 -0.74 -0.29
CA ILE A 184 1.60 -0.89 0.72
C ILE A 184 2.91 -1.00 -0.04
N LEU A 185 3.91 -0.19 0.34
CA LEU A 185 5.24 -0.41 -0.17
C LEU A 185 5.78 -1.69 0.50
N ASN A 186 5.79 -2.79 -0.26
CA ASN A 186 6.17 -4.14 0.20
C ASN A 186 7.15 -4.80 -0.78
N THR A 187 7.98 -3.99 -1.42
CA THR A 187 9.05 -4.50 -2.26
C THR A 187 10.20 -5.09 -1.43
N PRO A 188 10.98 -6.03 -1.99
CA PRO A 188 12.20 -6.48 -1.35
C PRO A 188 13.12 -5.31 -0.98
N ALA A 189 13.87 -5.47 0.11
CA ALA A 189 14.87 -4.49 0.53
C ALA A 189 15.84 -4.17 -0.63
N GLY A 190 16.09 -2.88 -0.87
CA GLY A 190 16.97 -2.42 -1.95
C GLY A 190 16.29 -2.15 -3.29
N VAL A 191 14.97 -2.37 -3.42
CA VAL A 191 14.23 -1.87 -4.57
C VAL A 191 14.07 -0.35 -4.47
N VAL A 192 14.40 0.34 -5.56
CA VAL A 192 14.33 1.79 -5.70
C VAL A 192 13.20 2.12 -6.68
N HIS A 193 12.25 2.92 -6.24
CA HIS A 193 11.18 3.45 -7.06
C HIS A 193 11.54 4.86 -7.55
N THR A 194 11.34 5.13 -8.82
CA THR A 194 11.69 6.40 -9.44
C THR A 194 10.45 7.23 -9.72
N PHE A 195 10.43 8.44 -9.17
CA PHE A 195 9.38 9.43 -9.38
C PHE A 195 9.92 10.56 -10.25
N VAL A 196 9.23 10.86 -11.34
CA VAL A 196 9.61 11.93 -12.27
C VAL A 196 8.46 12.92 -12.36
N LEU A 197 8.70 14.13 -11.89
CA LEU A 197 7.79 15.27 -12.00
C LEU A 197 8.27 16.15 -13.14
N THR A 198 7.34 16.69 -13.90
CA THR A 198 7.63 17.50 -15.08
C THR A 198 6.68 18.69 -15.11
N ALA A 199 7.22 19.91 -14.98
CA ALA A 199 6.48 21.14 -15.24
C ALA A 199 6.80 21.65 -16.65
N ASN A 200 5.77 22.12 -17.35
CA ASN A 200 5.86 22.62 -18.72
C ASN A 200 4.92 23.82 -18.89
N ASP A 201 5.46 24.95 -19.36
CA ASP A 201 4.73 26.21 -19.65
C ASP A 201 4.35 26.36 -21.14
N GLY A 202 4.59 25.31 -21.95
CA GLY A 202 4.34 25.27 -23.39
C GLY A 202 5.60 25.50 -24.23
N THR A 203 6.60 26.20 -23.71
CA THR A 203 7.87 26.50 -24.39
C THR A 203 9.08 25.88 -23.71
N ASP A 204 9.09 25.83 -22.38
CA ASP A 204 10.14 25.31 -21.54
C ASP A 204 9.66 24.18 -20.61
N GLN A 205 10.60 23.38 -20.13
CA GLN A 205 10.31 22.22 -19.30
C GLN A 205 11.32 22.09 -18.14
N THR A 206 10.80 21.83 -16.95
CA THR A 206 11.59 21.48 -15.76
C THR A 206 11.27 20.06 -15.32
N VAL A 207 12.31 19.25 -15.15
CA VAL A 207 12.21 17.86 -14.69
C VAL A 207 12.79 17.73 -13.28
N PHE A 208 12.00 17.17 -12.36
CA PHE A 208 12.41 16.86 -11.00
C PHE A 208 12.26 15.36 -10.75
N THR A 209 13.37 14.69 -10.45
CA THR A 209 13.41 13.26 -10.17
C THR A 209 13.74 13.03 -8.72
N PHE A 210 13.06 12.10 -8.05
CA PHE A 210 13.46 11.60 -6.75
C PHE A 210 13.19 10.11 -6.64
N TYR A 211 13.78 9.49 -5.62
CA TYR A 211 13.72 8.06 -5.41
C TYR A 211 13.09 7.72 -4.07
N LEU A 212 12.23 6.71 -4.03
CA LEU A 212 11.85 6.06 -2.78
C LEU A 212 12.58 4.73 -2.67
N GLN A 213 13.25 4.52 -1.55
CA GLN A 213 13.91 3.26 -1.24
C GLN A 213 13.40 2.72 0.08
N GLN A 214 12.98 1.46 0.10
CA GLN A 214 12.63 0.81 1.35
C GLN A 214 13.88 0.57 2.18
N THR A 215 13.84 1.02 3.42
CA THR A 215 14.80 0.56 4.41
C THR A 215 14.59 -0.94 4.59
N PRO A 216 15.67 -1.75 4.67
CA PRO A 216 15.53 -3.17 4.91
C PRO A 216 14.69 -3.40 6.15
N GLN A 217 13.70 -4.29 6.08
CA GLN A 217 13.00 -4.73 7.28
C GLN A 217 14.06 -5.25 8.25
N VAL A 218 14.19 -4.59 9.40
CA VAL A 218 14.98 -5.13 10.50
C VAL A 218 14.21 -6.36 10.98
N VAL A 219 14.53 -7.53 10.41
CA VAL A 219 14.04 -8.80 10.91
C VAL A 219 14.66 -8.97 12.29
N VAL A 220 13.94 -8.54 13.33
CA VAL A 220 14.36 -8.73 14.71
C VAL A 220 14.45 -10.25 14.93
N PRO A 221 15.64 -10.80 15.24
CA PRO A 221 15.78 -12.21 15.50
C PRO A 221 14.81 -12.62 16.62
N ALA A 222 14.00 -13.65 16.37
CA ALA A 222 13.02 -14.13 17.34
C ALA A 222 13.05 -15.66 17.41
N PRO A 223 12.92 -16.25 18.62
CA PRO A 223 12.75 -17.69 18.75
C PRO A 223 11.39 -18.11 18.20
N LYS A 224 11.30 -19.33 17.70
CA LYS A 224 10.03 -19.92 17.26
C LYS A 224 10.02 -21.40 17.59
N MET A 225 9.24 -21.78 18.59
CA MET A 225 9.15 -23.16 19.04
C MET A 225 8.14 -23.92 18.18
N VAL A 226 8.54 -25.14 17.79
CA VAL A 226 7.65 -26.08 17.12
C VAL A 226 7.78 -27.44 17.79
N VAL A 227 6.65 -28.04 18.17
CA VAL A 227 6.61 -29.38 18.75
C VAL A 227 5.95 -30.33 17.77
N LYS A 228 6.55 -31.50 17.53
CA LYS A 228 6.10 -32.49 16.55
C LYS A 228 6.06 -33.89 17.16
N SER A 229 5.13 -34.73 16.71
CA SER A 229 5.08 -36.14 17.09
C SER A 229 6.16 -36.92 16.35
N GLY A 230 6.97 -37.72 17.04
CA GLY A 230 8.00 -38.52 16.40
C GLY A 230 9.33 -37.77 16.27
N GLY A 231 9.62 -37.28 15.06
CA GLY A 231 10.87 -36.63 14.69
C GLY A 231 10.66 -35.31 13.91
N PRO A 232 11.69 -34.80 13.22
CA PRO A 232 11.64 -33.50 12.52
C PRO A 232 10.52 -33.36 11.46
N ASN A 233 10.11 -34.49 10.88
CA ASN A 233 9.04 -34.56 9.87
C ASN A 233 7.69 -35.00 10.47
N GLY A 234 7.58 -34.99 11.79
CA GLY A 234 6.38 -35.34 12.53
C GLY A 234 5.22 -34.37 12.31
N ALA A 235 4.00 -34.83 12.64
CA ALA A 235 2.83 -33.95 12.70
C ALA A 235 2.97 -32.93 13.83
N LEU A 236 2.47 -31.71 13.62
CA LEU A 236 2.49 -30.66 14.63
C LEU A 236 1.65 -31.03 15.85
N LEU A 237 2.22 -30.83 17.03
CA LEU A 237 1.54 -30.91 18.32
C LEU A 237 1.34 -29.49 18.84
N ASN A 238 0.08 -29.09 18.97
CA ASN A 238 -0.27 -27.77 19.48
C ASN A 238 -0.17 -27.75 21.01
N ASN A 239 -0.05 -26.54 21.58
CA ASN A 239 -0.19 -26.37 23.03
C ASN A 239 -1.61 -26.78 23.46
N GLY A 240 -1.72 -27.63 24.48
CA GLY A 240 -2.96 -28.31 24.88
C GLY A 240 -3.33 -29.50 23.98
N GLY A 241 -2.39 -30.00 23.16
CA GLY A 241 -2.58 -31.19 22.35
C GLY A 241 -2.59 -32.48 23.18
N LEU A 242 -2.91 -33.62 22.53
CA LEU A 242 -3.00 -34.93 23.19
C LEU A 242 -2.03 -35.93 22.57
N VAL A 243 -1.32 -36.68 23.42
CA VAL A 243 -0.65 -37.93 23.06
C VAL A 243 -1.40 -39.10 23.69
N GLY A 244 -1.95 -39.95 22.84
CA GLY A 244 -2.68 -41.15 23.24
C GLY A 244 -1.83 -42.41 23.08
N PHE A 245 -1.80 -43.24 24.13
CA PHE A 245 -1.17 -44.56 24.12
C PHE A 245 -2.17 -45.69 23.79
N GLY A 246 -3.46 -45.37 23.67
CA GLY A 246 -4.51 -46.34 23.36
C GLY A 246 -4.81 -47.29 24.53
N SER A 247 -5.39 -48.44 24.22
CA SER A 247 -5.65 -49.52 25.19
C SER A 247 -4.52 -50.55 25.14
N VAL A 248 -3.90 -50.81 26.29
CA VAL A 248 -2.71 -51.67 26.40
C VAL A 248 -2.91 -52.65 27.55
N ASP A 249 -2.58 -53.93 27.32
CA ASP A 249 -2.64 -54.95 28.37
C ASP A 249 -1.55 -54.71 29.43
N LEU A 250 -1.88 -54.88 30.71
CA LEU A 250 -0.90 -54.79 31.80
C LEU A 250 0.28 -55.77 31.63
N SER A 251 0.10 -56.89 30.91
CA SER A 251 1.17 -57.87 30.69
C SER A 251 2.28 -57.40 29.75
N VAL A 252 2.09 -56.27 29.04
CA VAL A 252 3.07 -55.72 28.08
C VAL A 252 3.56 -54.32 28.47
N MET A 253 3.33 -53.90 29.72
CA MET A 253 3.88 -52.66 30.27
C MET A 253 5.36 -52.81 30.63
N PRO A 254 6.18 -51.74 30.54
CA PRO A 254 5.86 -50.43 29.96
C PRO A 254 5.74 -50.48 28.43
N THR A 255 4.99 -49.55 27.82
CA THR A 255 4.87 -49.46 26.36
C THR A 255 6.19 -49.09 25.70
N ALA A 256 6.28 -49.33 24.38
CA ALA A 256 7.28 -48.66 23.56
C ALA A 256 7.18 -47.12 23.73
N PRO A 257 8.31 -46.39 23.77
CA PRO A 257 8.28 -44.94 23.93
C PRO A 257 7.63 -44.26 22.73
N VAL A 258 6.74 -43.30 23.00
CA VAL A 258 6.28 -42.32 22.02
C VAL A 258 7.23 -41.13 22.08
N THR A 259 7.82 -40.78 20.95
CA THR A 259 8.74 -39.64 20.87
C THR A 259 8.01 -38.36 20.51
N ILE A 260 8.50 -37.24 21.05
CA ILE A 260 8.15 -35.89 20.63
C ILE A 260 9.43 -35.14 20.28
N TYR A 261 9.36 -34.27 19.28
CA TYR A 261 10.47 -33.47 18.79
C TYR A 261 10.17 -31.99 19.04
N VAL A 262 11.01 -31.33 19.83
CA VAL A 262 10.94 -29.90 20.12
C VAL A 262 12.02 -29.21 19.30
N ALA A 263 11.62 -28.25 18.47
CA ALA A 263 12.50 -27.54 17.55
C ALA A 263 12.43 -26.04 17.75
N ASN A 264 13.53 -25.35 17.45
CA ASN A 264 13.57 -23.92 17.27
C ASN A 264 13.65 -23.62 15.75
N ASP A 265 12.50 -23.33 15.13
CA ASP A 265 12.41 -22.91 13.72
C ASP A 265 12.60 -21.38 13.58
N GLY A 266 13.04 -20.71 14.65
CA GLY A 266 13.26 -19.28 14.71
C GLY A 266 14.66 -18.87 14.30
N THR A 267 14.92 -17.57 14.37
CA THR A 267 16.21 -16.95 14.01
C THR A 267 17.00 -16.47 15.24
N ALA A 268 16.44 -16.58 16.44
CA ALA A 268 17.14 -16.37 17.72
C ALA A 268 17.10 -17.61 18.61
N ASP A 269 17.94 -17.64 19.63
CA ASP A 269 18.00 -18.70 20.64
C ASP A 269 16.65 -18.85 21.38
N LEU A 270 16.17 -20.09 21.49
CA LEU A 270 14.96 -20.45 22.24
C LEU A 270 15.37 -20.92 23.64
N HIS A 271 14.93 -20.23 24.68
CA HIS A 271 15.18 -20.62 26.07
C HIS A 271 14.08 -21.56 26.55
N LEU A 272 14.47 -22.69 27.13
CA LEU A 272 13.56 -23.74 27.57
C LEU A 272 13.70 -24.00 29.07
N GLY A 273 12.57 -24.21 29.73
CA GLY A 273 12.49 -24.69 31.11
C GLY A 273 12.61 -26.21 31.20
N VAL A 274 12.85 -26.71 32.42
CA VAL A 274 12.93 -28.15 32.69
C VAL A 274 11.56 -28.80 32.50
N PRO A 275 11.42 -29.84 31.66
CA PRO A 275 10.14 -30.49 31.46
C PRO A 275 9.68 -31.21 32.71
N GLN A 276 8.42 -31.00 33.06
CA GLN A 276 7.72 -31.66 34.16
C GLN A 276 6.72 -32.66 33.57
N ILE A 277 6.57 -33.82 34.21
CA ILE A 277 5.56 -34.81 33.86
C ILE A 277 4.62 -35.02 35.05
N SER A 278 3.33 -35.15 34.76
CA SER A 278 2.27 -35.49 35.70
C SER A 278 1.60 -36.82 35.32
N GLY A 279 0.97 -37.46 36.29
CA GLY A 279 0.39 -38.81 36.15
C GLY A 279 1.44 -39.89 36.36
N GLY A 280 1.38 -40.60 37.50
CA GLY A 280 2.40 -41.59 37.89
C GLY A 280 2.46 -42.85 37.03
N ASP A 281 1.50 -43.03 36.12
CA ASP A 281 1.48 -44.10 35.13
C ASP A 281 2.21 -43.70 33.82
N PHE A 282 2.85 -42.52 33.77
CA PHE A 282 3.65 -42.06 32.64
C PHE A 282 5.07 -41.70 33.08
N ALA A 283 6.05 -42.02 32.24
CA ALA A 283 7.46 -41.70 32.46
C ALA A 283 8.01 -40.89 31.29
N LEU A 284 8.74 -39.82 31.63
CA LEU A 284 9.47 -38.98 30.68
C LEU A 284 10.95 -39.38 30.70
N SER A 285 11.53 -39.52 29.52
CA SER A 285 12.96 -39.75 29.33
C SER A 285 13.53 -38.78 28.29
N GLY A 286 14.77 -38.36 28.52
CA GLY A 286 15.40 -37.24 27.82
C GLY A 286 15.29 -35.93 28.62
N THR A 287 16.07 -34.94 28.21
CA THR A 287 16.09 -33.60 28.81
C THR A 287 16.03 -32.55 27.73
N LEU A 288 15.45 -31.40 28.04
CA LEU A 288 15.56 -30.22 27.19
C LEU A 288 16.85 -29.46 27.58
N PRO A 289 17.65 -28.98 26.60
CA PRO A 289 18.72 -28.04 26.90
C PRO A 289 18.10 -26.71 27.36
N SER A 290 18.81 -25.94 28.18
CA SER A 290 18.33 -24.61 28.61
C SER A 290 18.23 -23.62 27.44
N VAL A 291 18.98 -23.87 26.37
CA VAL A 291 18.98 -23.09 25.12
C VAL A 291 18.98 -24.04 23.94
N LEU A 292 18.09 -23.80 22.99
CA LEU A 292 18.04 -24.48 21.70
C LEU A 292 18.33 -23.45 20.60
N THR A 293 19.47 -23.60 19.92
CA THR A 293 19.93 -22.64 18.91
C THR A 293 19.03 -22.65 17.66
N PRO A 294 19.03 -21.58 16.85
CA PRO A 294 18.24 -21.51 15.62
C PRO A 294 18.38 -22.73 14.72
N HIS A 295 17.25 -23.23 14.22
CA HIS A 295 17.13 -24.37 13.30
C HIS A 295 17.64 -25.70 13.86
N THR A 296 17.65 -25.87 15.18
CA THR A 296 17.99 -27.12 15.85
C THR A 296 16.79 -27.69 16.61
N GLY A 297 16.88 -28.97 17.01
CA GLY A 297 15.84 -29.61 17.80
C GLY A 297 16.32 -30.78 18.62
N VAL A 298 15.50 -31.18 19.57
CA VAL A 298 15.75 -32.21 20.57
C VAL A 298 14.56 -33.15 20.68
N VAL A 299 14.84 -34.42 21.00
CA VAL A 299 13.81 -35.46 21.16
C VAL A 299 13.60 -35.73 22.65
N LEU A 300 12.33 -35.83 23.05
CA LEU A 300 11.90 -36.40 24.31
C LEU A 300 11.11 -37.69 24.05
N SER A 301 11.15 -38.61 25.00
CA SER A 301 10.52 -39.93 24.88
C SER A 301 9.62 -40.19 26.08
N ILE A 302 8.38 -40.61 25.82
CA ILE A 302 7.33 -40.77 26.81
C ILE A 302 6.87 -42.22 26.79
N THR A 303 6.84 -42.87 27.96
CA THR A 303 6.36 -44.25 28.10
C THR A 303 5.13 -44.30 28.98
N PHE A 304 4.16 -45.14 28.62
CA PHE A 304 3.02 -45.46 29.45
C PHE A 304 3.32 -46.75 30.24
N ASP A 305 3.27 -46.68 31.56
CA ASP A 305 3.59 -47.76 32.49
C ASP A 305 2.55 -47.84 33.60
N ALA A 306 1.35 -48.27 33.23
CA ALA A 306 0.25 -48.35 34.18
C ALA A 306 0.40 -49.53 35.14
N GLN A 307 0.12 -49.28 36.43
CA GLN A 307 0.18 -50.32 37.47
C GLN A 307 -1.19 -50.94 37.80
N SER A 308 -2.26 -50.44 37.17
CA SER A 308 -3.64 -50.87 37.44
C SER A 308 -4.53 -50.64 36.22
N VAL A 309 -5.54 -51.51 36.08
CA VAL A 309 -6.56 -51.42 35.02
C VAL A 309 -7.35 -50.12 35.11
N GLY A 310 -7.66 -49.53 33.96
CA GLY A 310 -8.50 -48.34 33.84
C GLY A 310 -7.86 -47.24 32.99
N ALA A 311 -8.63 -46.16 32.79
CA ALA A 311 -8.16 -44.98 32.08
C ALA A 311 -7.19 -44.17 32.95
N LYS A 312 -6.06 -43.79 32.36
CA LYS A 312 -4.98 -43.03 32.97
C LYS A 312 -4.76 -41.74 32.19
N THR A 313 -4.54 -40.64 32.91
CA THR A 313 -4.30 -39.32 32.33
C THR A 313 -3.11 -38.67 33.02
N GLY A 314 -2.38 -37.87 32.25
CA GLY A 314 -1.21 -37.13 32.71
C GLY A 314 -0.96 -35.96 31.78
N SER A 315 0.16 -35.27 31.97
CA SER A 315 0.58 -34.19 31.07
C SER A 315 2.08 -33.98 31.14
N ILE A 316 2.64 -33.41 30.08
CA ILE A 316 4.00 -32.87 30.06
C ILE A 316 3.90 -31.36 29.92
N SER A 317 4.69 -30.63 30.71
CA SER A 317 4.75 -29.18 30.62
C SER A 317 6.17 -28.64 30.73
N PHE A 318 6.49 -27.61 29.94
CA PHE A 318 7.74 -26.85 30.08
C PHE A 318 7.55 -25.39 29.69
N ALA A 319 8.28 -24.50 30.34
CA ALA A 319 8.29 -23.08 30.00
C ALA A 319 9.18 -22.80 28.78
N HIS A 320 8.87 -21.75 28.03
CA HIS A 320 9.72 -21.22 26.96
C HIS A 320 9.51 -19.71 26.78
N ASP A 321 10.36 -19.07 25.95
CA ASP A 321 10.33 -17.64 25.63
C ASP A 321 9.83 -17.29 24.21
N ASP A 322 9.43 -18.28 23.40
CA ASP A 322 8.67 -18.01 22.17
C ASP A 322 7.35 -17.27 22.47
N THR A 323 7.21 -16.06 21.93
CA THR A 323 6.06 -15.16 22.15
C THR A 323 4.83 -15.51 21.31
N THR A 324 4.97 -16.41 20.33
CA THR A 324 3.88 -16.83 19.45
C THR A 324 3.08 -18.00 20.01
N THR A 325 3.62 -18.70 21.01
CA THR A 325 2.97 -19.82 21.70
C THR A 325 2.79 -19.47 23.18
N ALA A 326 1.65 -19.85 23.79
CA ALA A 326 1.45 -19.62 25.22
C ALA A 326 2.42 -20.47 26.05
N THR A 327 3.00 -19.89 27.10
CA THR A 327 3.93 -20.55 28.03
C THR A 327 3.23 -20.78 29.38
N PRO A 328 3.32 -21.99 29.98
CA PRO A 328 4.06 -23.15 29.51
C PRO A 328 3.41 -23.86 28.32
N PHE A 329 4.23 -24.56 27.53
CA PHE A 329 3.75 -25.55 26.57
C PHE A 329 3.27 -26.77 27.34
N VAL A 330 2.05 -27.24 27.07
CA VAL A 330 1.40 -28.37 27.72
C VAL A 330 0.96 -29.38 26.68
N LEU A 331 1.22 -30.66 26.95
CA LEU A 331 0.75 -31.79 26.16
C LEU A 331 0.07 -32.78 27.09
N ASP A 332 -1.22 -33.03 26.87
CA ASP A 332 -2.00 -33.99 27.63
C ASP A 332 -1.63 -35.42 27.22
N LEU A 333 -1.64 -36.33 28.19
CA LEU A 333 -1.36 -37.75 28.01
C LEU A 333 -2.60 -38.57 28.36
N SER A 334 -2.88 -39.59 27.56
CA SER A 334 -3.96 -40.55 27.86
C SER A 334 -3.57 -41.97 27.51
N GLY A 335 -4.02 -42.92 28.32
CA GLY A 335 -3.86 -44.35 28.08
C GLY A 335 -4.94 -45.14 28.83
N THR A 336 -5.23 -46.36 28.41
CA THR A 336 -6.12 -47.27 29.14
C THR A 336 -5.41 -48.59 29.36
N ALA A 337 -5.24 -48.98 30.61
CA ALA A 337 -4.71 -50.29 30.95
C ALA A 337 -5.84 -51.31 31.00
N THR A 338 -5.67 -52.44 30.33
CA THR A 338 -6.64 -53.55 30.31
C THR A 338 -6.00 -54.84 30.83
N THR A 339 -6.81 -55.84 31.09
CA THR A 339 -6.36 -57.21 31.37
C THR A 339 -7.06 -58.16 30.43
N SER A 340 -6.29 -59.04 29.79
CA SER A 340 -6.81 -60.14 29.02
C SER A 340 -7.35 -61.22 29.96
N ILE A 341 -8.62 -61.57 29.78
CA ILE A 341 -9.20 -62.78 30.37
C ILE A 341 -8.89 -63.94 29.42
N VAL A 342 -8.11 -64.91 29.89
CA VAL A 342 -7.90 -66.18 29.17
C VAL A 342 -9.10 -67.08 29.45
N ASN A 343 -9.99 -67.23 28.47
CA ASN A 343 -10.99 -68.29 28.50
C ASN A 343 -10.30 -69.61 28.14
N VAL A 344 -9.94 -70.42 29.15
CA VAL A 344 -9.59 -71.82 28.93
C VAL A 344 -10.90 -72.57 28.68
N GLN A 345 -11.25 -72.75 27.41
CA GLN A 345 -12.23 -73.75 27.04
C GLN A 345 -11.47 -75.06 26.84
N GLU A 346 -11.59 -75.98 27.80
CA GLU A 346 -11.07 -77.33 27.60
C GLU A 346 -11.78 -77.92 26.38
N GLY A 347 -11.03 -78.08 25.29
CA GLY A 347 -11.46 -78.86 24.15
C GLY A 347 -11.60 -80.30 24.60
N GLY A 348 -12.78 -80.68 25.07
CA GLY A 348 -13.15 -82.05 25.35
C GLY A 348 -13.03 -82.88 24.08
N GLY A 349 -11.86 -83.50 23.89
CA GLY A 349 -11.65 -84.56 22.93
C GLY A 349 -12.56 -85.73 23.28
N GLY A 350 -13.50 -86.01 22.38
CA GLY A 350 -14.62 -86.92 22.59
C GLY A 350 -14.24 -88.39 22.82
N GLY A 351 -15.09 -89.06 23.59
CA GLY A 351 -15.05 -90.49 23.84
C GLY A 351 -16.32 -91.03 24.49
N GLY A 352 -17.46 -90.90 23.78
CA GLY A 352 -18.55 -91.90 23.78
C GLY A 352 -19.56 -91.95 24.94
N GLY A 353 -20.79 -91.52 24.63
CA GLY A 353 -22.01 -92.28 24.99
C GLY A 353 -22.71 -91.93 26.30
N GLY A 354 -23.79 -91.13 26.21
CA GLY A 354 -24.78 -91.03 27.27
C GLY A 354 -25.61 -89.76 27.18
N CYS A 355 -26.86 -89.88 26.72
CA CYS A 355 -27.83 -88.80 26.75
C CYS A 355 -28.19 -88.44 28.21
N VAL A 356 -28.00 -87.19 28.61
CA VAL A 356 -28.73 -86.58 29.73
C VAL A 356 -29.13 -85.16 29.30
N ALA A 357 -30.43 -84.88 29.44
CA ALA A 357 -31.04 -83.62 29.08
C ALA A 357 -30.58 -82.46 30.00
N GLN A 358 -30.13 -81.39 29.37
CA GLN A 358 -30.37 -79.96 29.63
C GLN A 358 -30.66 -79.49 31.08
N THR A 359 -29.82 -78.59 31.59
CA THR A 359 -30.28 -77.36 32.26
C THR A 359 -29.38 -76.20 31.87
N ASP A 360 -29.94 -75.31 31.04
CA ASP A 360 -29.31 -74.10 30.54
C ASP A 360 -29.08 -73.08 31.66
N GLY A 361 -27.81 -72.72 31.89
CA GLY A 361 -27.40 -71.55 32.67
C GLY A 361 -27.33 -70.31 31.79
N VAL A 362 -28.50 -69.73 31.51
CA VAL A 362 -28.74 -68.47 30.78
C VAL A 362 -27.91 -67.34 31.41
N PHE A 363 -26.96 -66.73 30.69
CA PHE A 363 -27.17 -65.50 29.91
C PHE A 363 -28.02 -64.42 30.63
N TRP A 364 -27.54 -63.88 31.74
CA TRP A 364 -28.24 -62.79 32.48
C TRP A 364 -27.79 -61.35 32.16
N SER A 365 -26.98 -61.08 31.13
CA SER A 365 -26.44 -59.71 30.94
C SER A 365 -26.77 -59.00 29.62
N LEU A 366 -27.76 -59.45 28.84
CA LEU A 366 -28.14 -58.76 27.59
C LEU A 366 -29.57 -58.22 27.54
N LEU A 367 -30.43 -58.51 28.54
CA LEU A 367 -31.80 -57.98 28.57
C LEU A 367 -31.94 -56.61 29.27
N LEU A 368 -30.97 -56.20 30.10
CA LEU A 368 -31.05 -54.91 30.82
C LEU A 368 -30.72 -53.70 29.91
N VAL A 369 -29.89 -53.90 28.87
CA VAL A 369 -29.48 -52.81 27.96
C VAL A 369 -30.56 -52.51 26.91
N ALA A 370 -31.32 -53.52 26.47
CA ALA A 370 -32.38 -53.33 25.47
C ALA A 370 -33.61 -52.59 26.03
N VAL A 371 -33.95 -52.77 27.31
CA VAL A 371 -35.10 -52.09 27.94
C VAL A 371 -34.77 -50.62 28.27
N LEU A 372 -33.53 -50.29 28.65
CA LEU A 372 -33.11 -48.88 28.83
C LEU A 372 -33.01 -48.12 27.49
N ALA A 373 -32.63 -48.79 26.40
CA ALA A 373 -32.58 -48.19 25.07
C ALA A 373 -33.98 -47.89 24.47
N MET A 374 -35.03 -48.64 24.85
CA MET A 374 -36.42 -48.37 24.44
C MET A 374 -37.12 -47.29 25.26
N ILE A 375 -36.69 -47.01 26.49
CA ILE A 375 -37.30 -45.97 27.35
C ILE A 375 -36.84 -44.55 26.96
N PHE A 376 -35.61 -44.38 26.44
CA PHE A 376 -35.11 -43.06 26.03
C PHE A 376 -35.45 -42.62 24.60
N ARG A 377 -35.95 -43.51 23.73
CA ARG A 377 -36.24 -43.18 22.32
C ARG A 377 -37.64 -42.64 22.04
N ARG A 378 -38.48 -42.43 23.07
CA ARG A 378 -39.89 -41.98 22.91
C ARG A 378 -40.20 -40.56 23.39
N ARG A 379 -39.20 -39.73 23.67
CA ARG A 379 -39.38 -38.29 23.99
C ARG A 379 -38.52 -37.39 23.10
N ARG A 380 -38.85 -37.33 21.80
CA ARG A 380 -38.57 -36.15 20.97
C ARG A 380 -39.40 -36.16 19.68
N VAL A 381 -40.17 -35.08 19.51
CA VAL A 381 -40.83 -34.58 18.27
C VAL A 381 -42.14 -35.30 17.88
N GLY A 382 -43.26 -34.63 17.62
CA GLY A 382 -43.51 -33.20 17.47
C GLY A 382 -45.02 -32.91 17.51
N GLY A 383 -45.35 -31.68 17.89
CA GLY A 383 -46.65 -31.11 17.58
C GLY A 383 -46.59 -30.55 16.16
N GLU A 384 -47.62 -30.82 15.38
CA GLU A 384 -48.10 -29.92 14.33
C GLU A 384 -49.53 -30.34 13.96
N ASN A 385 -50.39 -29.32 13.91
CA ASN A 385 -51.81 -29.35 13.63
C ASN A 385 -52.00 -29.15 12.12
N PRO A 386 -53.05 -29.71 11.49
CA PRO A 386 -53.82 -28.83 10.60
C PRO A 386 -55.34 -29.03 10.65
N THR A 387 -55.97 -27.90 10.31
CA THR A 387 -57.37 -27.54 10.14
C THR A 387 -58.11 -28.19 8.97
N HIS A 388 -59.45 -28.05 9.03
CA HIS A 388 -60.46 -28.02 7.95
C HIS A 388 -60.96 -29.35 7.37
N ASP A 389 -62.21 -29.75 7.67
CA ASP A 389 -63.44 -29.41 6.92
C ASP A 389 -64.60 -30.33 7.34
N GLY A 390 -65.80 -29.79 7.52
CA GLY A 390 -67.03 -30.52 7.87
C GLY A 390 -67.98 -29.76 8.77
#